data_AF-A0A1Q3BJ31-F1
#
_entry.id   AF-A0A1Q3BJ31-F1
#
_cell.length_a   1.000
_cell.length_b   1.000
_cell.length_c   1.000
_cell.angle_alpha   90.00
_cell.angle_beta   90.00
_cell.angle_gamma   90.00
#
_symmetry.space_group_name_H-M   'P 1'
#
loop_
_entity.id
_entity.type
_entity.pdbx_description
1 polymer ?
#
loop_
_entity_poly.entity_id
_entity_poly.type
_entity_poly.pdbx_seq_one_letter_code
_entity_poly.pdbx_strand_id
1 'polypeptide(L)'
;RRNATHLINVVQGRDESLRDYLTRFNKESLTVKDLEPSFSMAALSNGLRNNSSFTFSLLKRPALDMADLLKRVERYVNAVEEMAARKQKTPWSGHQEEREDHSRNDPGKKEKMRERTDLTKDDLRHKISRREGPTQGGASIPSYNHFPPLLDTRTRILAVEQDKVLIQWPEKLRSPAERRDVE
;
A
#
# COMPACT_ATOMS: atom_id res chain seq x y z
N ARG A 1 9.23 -34.50 26.29
CA ARG A 1 10.25 -34.05 25.30
C ARG A 1 9.59 -34.13 23.94
N ARG A 2 9.59 -33.05 23.15
CA ARG A 2 8.83 -32.97 21.88
C ARG A 2 9.77 -33.23 20.69
N ASN A 3 9.24 -33.74 19.58
CA ASN A 3 9.97 -33.94 18.33
C ASN A 3 9.95 -32.66 17.47
N ALA A 4 10.84 -32.56 16.48
CA ALA A 4 10.91 -31.37 15.62
C ALA A 4 9.59 -31.09 14.87
N THR A 5 8.91 -32.15 14.42
CA THR A 5 7.61 -32.06 13.73
C THR A 5 6.53 -31.35 14.53
N HIS A 6 6.64 -31.30 15.86
CA HIS A 6 5.73 -30.53 16.72
C HIS A 6 5.69 -29.05 16.33
N LEU A 7 6.81 -28.47 15.87
CA LEU A 7 6.90 -27.05 15.51
C LEU A 7 6.05 -26.69 14.28
N ILE A 8 5.74 -27.66 13.42
CA ILE A 8 4.88 -27.45 12.24
C ILE A 8 3.46 -27.07 12.67
N ASN A 9 3.03 -27.51 13.86
CA ASN A 9 1.70 -27.22 14.40
C ASN A 9 1.65 -25.87 15.15
N VAL A 10 2.79 -25.21 15.33
CA VAL A 10 2.84 -23.89 15.97
C VAL A 10 2.56 -22.84 14.90
N VAL A 11 1.29 -22.50 14.74
CA VAL A 11 0.82 -21.53 13.74
C VAL A 11 0.37 -20.22 14.41
N GLN A 12 0.59 -19.10 13.74
CA GLN A 12 0.19 -17.78 14.17
C GLN A 12 -1.35 -17.67 14.20
N GLY A 13 -1.90 -17.33 15.36
CA GLY A 13 -3.33 -17.16 15.55
C GLY A 13 -3.91 -15.98 14.76
N ARG A 14 -5.23 -16.00 14.54
CA ARG A 14 -5.94 -14.93 13.81
C ARG A 14 -5.69 -13.56 14.43
N ASP A 15 -5.74 -13.46 15.76
CA ASP A 15 -5.61 -12.20 16.51
C ASP A 15 -4.28 -12.11 17.26
N GLU A 16 -3.35 -13.03 16.99
CA GLU A 16 -2.03 -13.07 17.61
C GLU A 16 -1.07 -12.13 16.88
N SER A 17 -0.41 -11.25 17.63
CA SER A 17 0.63 -10.39 17.06
C SER A 17 1.83 -11.21 16.57
N LEU A 18 2.61 -10.68 15.64
CA LEU A 18 3.82 -11.36 15.18
C LEU A 18 4.81 -11.58 16.34
N ARG A 19 4.86 -10.64 17.29
CA ARG A 19 5.71 -10.72 18.47
C ARG A 19 5.30 -11.87 19.38
N ASP A 20 4.02 -11.98 19.70
CA ASP A 20 3.49 -13.04 20.58
C ASP A 20 3.67 -14.42 19.97
N TYR A 21 3.41 -14.55 18.67
CA TYR A 21 3.66 -15.78 17.92
C TYR A 21 5.12 -16.23 18.04
N LEU A 22 6.07 -15.32 17.85
CA LEU A 22 7.49 -15.65 17.94
C LEU A 22 7.93 -16.00 19.35
N THR A 23 7.41 -15.31 20.37
CA THR A 23 7.64 -15.70 21.77
C THR A 23 7.15 -17.12 22.04
N ARG A 24 5.96 -17.47 21.53
CA ARG A 24 5.40 -18.83 21.65
C ARG A 24 6.22 -19.86 20.87
N PHE A 25 6.57 -19.57 19.62
CA PHE A 25 7.40 -20.43 18.78
C PHE A 25 8.77 -20.69 19.42
N ASN A 26 9.43 -19.66 19.96
CA ASN A 26 10.71 -19.80 20.66
C ASN A 26 10.59 -20.65 21.93
N LYS A 27 9.51 -20.48 22.71
CA LYS A 27 9.27 -21.33 23.88
C LYS A 27 9.11 -22.80 23.49
N GLU A 28 8.39 -23.05 22.40
CA GLU A 28 8.16 -24.40 21.87
C GLU A 28 9.44 -25.02 21.30
N SER A 29 10.26 -24.24 20.58
CA SER A 29 11.52 -24.71 19.98
C SER A 29 12.54 -25.14 21.03
N LEU A 30 12.61 -24.48 22.18
CA LEU A 30 13.46 -24.87 23.31
C LEU A 30 13.09 -26.23 23.92
N THR A 31 11.89 -26.76 23.66
CA THR A 31 11.47 -28.08 24.16
C THR A 31 11.89 -29.25 23.27
N VAL A 32 12.39 -28.94 22.07
CA VAL A 32 12.85 -29.88 21.04
C VAL A 32 14.36 -30.01 21.16
N LYS A 33 14.88 -31.25 21.16
CA LYS A 33 16.33 -31.47 21.12
C LYS A 33 16.81 -31.67 19.69
N ASP A 34 18.05 -31.27 19.43
CA ASP A 34 18.73 -31.43 18.15
C ASP A 34 17.97 -30.76 16.98
N LEU A 35 17.40 -29.58 17.26
CA LEU A 35 16.62 -28.82 16.28
C LEU A 35 17.54 -28.21 15.21
N GLU A 36 17.41 -28.70 13.99
CA GLU A 36 18.10 -28.16 12.82
C GLU A 36 17.64 -26.71 12.52
N PRO A 37 18.54 -25.73 12.37
CA PRO A 37 18.18 -24.35 12.08
C PRO A 37 17.35 -24.19 10.80
N SER A 38 17.66 -24.98 9.77
CA SER A 38 16.91 -24.97 8.50
C SER A 38 15.46 -25.41 8.70
N PHE A 39 15.25 -26.47 9.48
CA PHE A 39 13.92 -26.96 9.83
C PHE A 39 13.16 -25.94 10.69
N SER A 40 13.82 -25.34 11.69
CA SER A 40 13.24 -24.29 12.53
C SER A 40 12.75 -23.10 11.69
N MET A 41 13.56 -22.65 10.73
CA MET A 41 13.21 -21.57 9.81
C MET A 41 11.99 -21.91 8.96
N ALA A 42 11.95 -23.12 8.40
CA ALA A 42 10.85 -23.59 7.58
C ALA A 42 9.55 -23.71 8.41
N ALA A 43 9.63 -24.30 9.61
CA ALA A 43 8.49 -24.41 10.52
C ALA A 43 7.95 -23.04 10.93
N LEU A 44 8.84 -22.10 11.30
CA LEU A 44 8.46 -20.74 11.65
C LEU A 44 7.76 -20.05 10.47
N SER A 45 8.34 -20.13 9.27
CA SER A 45 7.82 -19.48 8.06
C SER A 45 6.46 -20.05 7.64
N ASN A 46 6.29 -21.36 7.72
CA ASN A 46 5.01 -22.03 7.44
C ASN A 46 3.94 -21.71 8.49
N GLY A 47 4.34 -21.45 9.74
CA GLY A 47 3.42 -21.05 10.79
C GLY A 47 2.99 -19.58 10.71
N LEU A 48 3.58 -18.74 9.86
CA LEU A 48 3.17 -17.34 9.72
C LEU A 48 1.78 -17.21 9.10
N ARG A 49 1.03 -16.18 9.49
CA ARG A 49 -0.30 -15.93 8.94
C ARG A 49 -0.23 -15.52 7.47
N ASN A 50 -0.82 -16.31 6.56
CA ASN A 50 -0.73 -16.12 5.10
C ASN A 50 -1.10 -14.71 4.59
N ASN A 51 -2.10 -14.08 5.18
CA ASN A 51 -2.63 -12.79 4.72
C ASN A 51 -2.08 -11.59 5.52
N SER A 52 -0.84 -11.68 6.00
CA SER A 52 -0.18 -10.58 6.70
C SER A 52 0.77 -9.81 5.78
N SER A 53 0.93 -8.51 6.02
CA SER A 53 1.91 -7.69 5.29
C SER A 53 3.34 -8.23 5.45
N PHE A 54 3.65 -8.83 6.60
CA PHE A 54 4.94 -9.47 6.84
C PHE A 54 5.14 -10.70 5.94
N THR A 55 4.17 -11.61 5.86
CA THR A 55 4.24 -12.80 5.00
C THR A 55 4.35 -12.41 3.53
N PHE A 56 3.62 -11.39 3.10
CA PHE A 56 3.75 -10.85 1.74
C PHE A 56 5.15 -10.29 1.47
N SER A 57 5.78 -9.65 2.46
CA SER A 57 7.16 -9.16 2.33
C SER A 57 8.18 -10.29 2.13
N LEU A 58 7.97 -11.43 2.80
CA LEU A 58 8.80 -12.64 2.64
C LEU A 58 8.58 -13.31 1.28
N LEU A 59 7.36 -13.33 0.77
CA LEU A 59 7.07 -13.84 -0.57
C LEU A 59 7.75 -13.01 -1.66
N LYS A 60 7.74 -11.67 -1.52
CA LYS A 60 8.42 -10.76 -2.44
C LYS A 60 9.93 -10.89 -2.39
N ARG A 61 10.48 -11.06 -1.19
CA ARG A 61 11.92 -11.21 -0.95
C ARG A 61 12.10 -12.27 0.12
N PRO A 62 12.44 -13.51 -0.23
CA PRO A 62 12.70 -14.56 0.75
C PRO A 62 13.80 -14.13 1.73
N ALA A 63 13.73 -14.67 2.95
CA ALA A 63 14.83 -14.55 3.91
C ALA A 63 15.92 -15.56 3.55
N LEU A 64 17.19 -15.14 3.65
CA LEU A 64 18.33 -16.00 3.29
C LEU A 64 18.64 -17.03 4.38
N ASP A 65 18.52 -16.61 5.63
CA ASP A 65 18.77 -17.42 6.81
C ASP A 65 17.92 -16.95 7.99
N MET A 66 18.07 -17.63 9.14
CA MET A 66 17.37 -17.27 10.37
C MET A 66 17.72 -15.86 10.88
N ALA A 67 18.95 -15.39 10.69
CA ALA A 67 19.37 -14.10 11.18
C ALA A 67 18.70 -12.95 10.39
N ASP A 68 18.66 -13.06 9.06
CA ASP A 68 17.95 -12.12 8.19
C ASP A 68 16.45 -12.11 8.50
N LEU A 69 15.85 -13.29 8.72
CA LEU A 69 14.44 -13.40 9.09
C LEU A 69 14.14 -12.65 10.39
N LEU A 70 14.92 -12.90 11.45
CA LEU A 70 14.74 -12.23 12.75
C LEU A 70 14.96 -10.72 12.65
N LYS A 71 15.96 -10.26 11.89
CA LYS A 71 16.19 -8.83 11.65
C LYS A 71 15.03 -8.17 10.91
N ARG A 72 14.37 -8.87 9.98
CA ARG A 72 13.19 -8.36 9.27
C ARG A 72 11.97 -8.33 10.17
N VAL A 73 11.76 -9.36 10.98
CA VAL A 73 10.73 -9.39 12.02
C VAL A 73 10.86 -8.17 12.93
N GLU A 74 12.04 -7.94 13.50
CA GLU A 74 12.26 -6.87 14.47
C GLU A 74 11.90 -5.50 13.88
N ARG A 75 12.41 -5.22 12.67
CA ARG A 75 12.07 -3.98 11.94
C ARG A 75 10.57 -3.86 11.68
N TYR A 76 9.91 -4.94 11.31
CA TYR A 76 8.47 -4.94 11.06
C TYR A 76 7.67 -4.66 12.33
N VAL A 77 7.99 -5.34 13.44
CA VAL A 77 7.35 -5.13 14.74
C VAL A 77 7.53 -3.70 15.21
N ASN A 78 8.76 -3.18 15.17
CA ASN A 78 9.05 -1.79 15.55
C ASN A 78 8.27 -0.79 14.70
N ALA A 79 8.19 -1.00 13.37
CA ALA A 79 7.43 -0.13 12.48
C ALA A 79 5.92 -0.16 12.77
N VAL A 80 5.36 -1.34 13.07
CA VAL A 80 3.94 -1.49 13.45
C VAL A 80 3.66 -0.79 14.77
N GLU A 81 4.51 -0.98 15.77
CA GLU A 81 4.40 -0.34 17.09
C GLU A 81 4.53 1.19 16.98
N GLU A 82 5.49 1.69 16.19
CA GLU A 82 5.66 3.12 15.94
C GLU A 82 4.45 3.74 15.24
N MET A 83 3.90 3.07 14.20
CA MET A 83 2.69 3.53 13.53
C MET A 83 1.47 3.53 14.46
N ALA A 84 1.36 2.54 15.36
CA ALA A 84 0.32 2.52 16.36
C ALA A 84 0.47 3.70 17.35
N ALA A 85 1.69 3.96 17.83
CA ALA A 85 1.97 5.08 18.73
C ALA A 85 1.68 6.45 18.10
N ARG A 86 2.01 6.63 16.81
CA ARG A 86 1.69 7.86 16.05
C ARG A 86 0.18 8.11 15.98
N LYS A 87 -0.62 7.06 15.74
CA LYS A 87 -2.09 7.14 15.73
C LYS A 87 -2.68 7.50 17.09
N GLN A 88 -2.06 7.06 18.19
CA GLN A 88 -2.52 7.42 19.55
C GLN A 88 -2.13 8.85 19.94
N LYS A 89 -1.04 9.38 19.37
CA LYS A 89 -0.55 10.75 19.61
C LYS A 89 -1.20 11.81 18.72
N THR A 90 -2.04 11.42 17.78
CA THR A 90 -2.89 12.36 17.05
C THR A 90 -4.28 12.33 17.69
N PRO A 91 -4.61 13.25 18.62
CA PRO A 91 -6.00 13.62 18.79
C PRO A 91 -6.47 14.08 17.42
N TRP A 92 -7.45 13.41 16.84
CA TRP A 92 -8.25 13.98 15.77
C TRP A 92 -9.06 15.13 16.38
N SER A 93 -8.40 16.27 16.60
CA SER A 93 -9.06 17.53 16.97
C SER A 93 -8.19 18.69 16.48
N GLY A 94 -8.68 19.38 15.45
CA GLY A 94 -8.27 20.75 15.09
C GLY A 94 -7.04 20.86 14.20
N HIS A 95 -7.24 20.84 12.88
CA HIS A 95 -6.62 21.80 11.93
C HIS A 95 -7.26 21.60 10.55
N GLN A 96 -8.57 21.82 10.51
CA GLN A 96 -9.16 22.66 9.47
C GLN A 96 -9.07 24.08 10.05
N GLU A 97 -8.62 25.06 9.26
CA GLU A 97 -8.23 26.42 9.66
C GLU A 97 -6.83 26.55 10.29
N GLU A 98 -5.82 26.71 9.44
CA GLU A 98 -4.86 27.82 9.60
C GLU A 98 -4.19 28.11 8.25
N ARG A 99 -4.91 28.85 7.42
CA ARG A 99 -4.43 29.81 6.43
C ARG A 99 -5.61 30.78 6.31
N GLU A 100 -5.53 32.07 6.51
CA GLU A 100 -4.41 32.98 6.66
C GLU A 100 -5.10 34.26 7.14
N ASP A 101 -4.46 34.95 8.08
CA ASP A 101 -4.86 36.26 8.57
C ASP A 101 -4.98 37.26 7.40
N HIS A 102 -5.77 38.32 7.61
CA HIS A 102 -5.96 39.54 6.80
C HIS A 102 -7.23 39.62 5.95
N SER A 103 -8.39 39.80 6.60
CA SER A 103 -9.31 40.85 6.16
C SER A 103 -10.25 41.28 7.29
N ARG A 104 -10.30 42.60 7.44
CA ARG A 104 -10.99 43.37 8.46
C ARG A 104 -12.49 43.38 8.18
N ASN A 105 -13.28 43.21 9.26
CA ASN A 105 -14.66 43.67 9.47
C ASN A 105 -15.86 42.71 9.21
N ASP A 106 -16.49 42.40 10.35
CA ASP A 106 -17.92 42.43 10.68
C ASP A 106 -18.79 41.14 10.61
N PRO A 107 -19.59 40.85 11.67
CA PRO A 107 -20.21 39.56 11.93
C PRO A 107 -21.70 39.52 11.57
N GLY A 108 -22.23 38.36 11.21
CA GLY A 108 -23.69 38.22 11.12
C GLY A 108 -24.22 36.92 10.56
N LYS A 109 -24.66 36.05 11.49
CA LYS A 109 -25.73 35.04 11.34
C LYS A 109 -25.39 33.69 10.69
N LYS A 110 -25.01 32.80 11.60
CA LYS A 110 -25.37 31.37 11.66
C LYS A 110 -26.85 31.14 11.29
N GLU A 111 -27.13 30.54 10.13
CA GLU A 111 -28.43 29.86 9.91
C GLU A 111 -28.41 28.93 8.69
N LYS A 112 -27.66 27.81 8.72
CA LYS A 112 -27.98 26.65 7.84
C LYS A 112 -27.33 25.32 8.20
N MET A 113 -26.91 25.13 9.44
CA MET A 113 -26.42 23.82 9.91
C MET A 113 -27.62 22.97 10.33
N ARG A 114 -28.37 22.39 9.38
CA ARG A 114 -29.39 21.36 9.63
C ARG A 114 -30.06 20.78 8.38
N GLU A 115 -29.34 20.52 7.28
CA GLU A 115 -29.88 19.62 6.27
C GLU A 115 -28.78 19.05 5.38
N ARG A 116 -28.83 17.73 5.11
CA ARG A 116 -27.85 16.87 4.43
C ARG A 116 -26.76 16.22 5.30
N THR A 117 -27.22 15.38 6.23
CA THR A 117 -26.68 14.01 6.26
C THR A 117 -27.05 13.29 4.95
N ASP A 118 -26.21 12.35 4.54
CA ASP A 118 -26.35 11.48 3.35
C ASP A 118 -25.84 12.05 2.03
N LEU A 119 -24.52 12.04 1.82
CA LEU A 119 -23.96 11.75 0.50
C LEU A 119 -22.68 10.90 0.56
N THR A 120 -22.68 9.98 -0.38
CA THR A 120 -21.89 8.76 -0.57
C THR A 120 -20.43 9.05 -0.96
N LYS A 121 -19.59 8.02 -0.83
CA LYS A 121 -18.10 7.95 -0.99
C LYS A 121 -17.47 8.46 -2.29
N ASP A 122 -18.17 9.18 -3.16
CA ASP A 122 -17.63 9.66 -4.45
C ASP A 122 -16.96 11.04 -4.41
N ASP A 123 -17.11 11.81 -3.32
CA ASP A 123 -16.61 13.19 -3.29
C ASP A 123 -15.06 13.33 -3.23
N LEU A 124 -14.34 12.27 -2.87
CA LEU A 124 -12.87 12.34 -2.72
C LEU A 124 -12.12 12.48 -4.05
N ARG A 125 -12.75 12.21 -5.20
CA ARG A 125 -12.09 12.27 -6.52
C ARG A 125 -12.05 13.66 -7.15
N HIS A 126 -12.80 14.63 -6.63
CA HIS A 126 -12.97 15.91 -7.33
C HIS A 126 -12.01 17.02 -6.88
N LYS A 127 -11.09 16.74 -5.96
CA LYS A 127 -10.20 17.76 -5.36
C LYS A 127 -8.79 17.82 -5.97
N ILE A 128 -8.42 16.89 -6.86
CA ILE A 128 -7.06 16.84 -7.44
C ILE A 128 -6.94 17.66 -8.74
N SER A 129 -8.05 18.14 -9.31
CA SER A 129 -8.07 18.92 -10.56
C SER A 129 -8.58 20.34 -10.32
N ARG A 130 -7.74 21.22 -9.76
CA ARG A 130 -7.87 22.66 -9.99
C ARG A 130 -6.56 23.39 -9.72
N ARG A 131 -5.67 23.37 -10.71
CA ARG A 131 -4.67 24.42 -10.94
C ARG A 131 -5.30 25.47 -11.86
N GLU A 132 -4.94 26.72 -11.63
CA GLU A 132 -5.66 27.96 -11.93
C GLU A 132 -5.78 28.34 -13.41
N GLY A 133 -6.70 29.27 -13.72
CA GLY A 133 -6.60 30.17 -14.89
C GLY A 133 -7.86 30.28 -15.76
N PRO A 134 -8.32 31.49 -16.14
CA PRO A 134 -9.66 31.73 -16.69
C PRO A 134 -9.73 31.54 -18.22
N THR A 135 -10.97 31.54 -18.72
CA THR A 135 -11.44 31.78 -20.11
C THR A 135 -12.18 30.60 -20.75
N GLN A 136 -13.47 30.86 -21.00
CA GLN A 136 -14.36 30.32 -22.04
C GLN A 136 -14.51 28.79 -22.20
N GLY A 137 -15.73 28.35 -21.89
CA GLY A 137 -16.56 27.53 -22.80
C GLY A 137 -15.91 26.28 -23.38
N GLY A 138 -15.89 25.19 -22.61
CA GLY A 138 -15.62 23.86 -23.12
C GLY A 138 -16.48 22.84 -22.39
N ALA A 139 -17.23 22.02 -23.13
CA ALA A 139 -18.12 21.00 -22.59
C ALA A 139 -17.37 20.00 -21.69
N SER A 140 -18.05 19.48 -20.66
CA SER A 140 -17.53 18.45 -19.77
C SER A 140 -17.07 17.23 -20.57
N ILE A 141 -15.82 16.79 -20.37
CA ILE A 141 -15.25 15.61 -21.04
C ILE A 141 -16.07 14.37 -20.64
N PRO A 142 -16.68 13.63 -21.59
CA PRO A 142 -17.45 12.44 -21.27
C PRO A 142 -16.59 11.34 -20.63
N SER A 143 -17.09 10.74 -19.55
CA SER A 143 -16.46 9.58 -18.90
C SER A 143 -16.59 8.35 -19.81
N TYR A 144 -15.46 7.87 -20.32
CA TYR A 144 -15.39 6.70 -21.20
C TYR A 144 -15.30 5.40 -20.37
N ASN A 145 -16.44 4.74 -20.16
CA ASN A 145 -16.50 3.43 -19.47
C ASN A 145 -16.84 2.26 -20.43
N HIS A 146 -16.97 2.55 -21.73
CA HIS A 146 -17.29 1.54 -22.74
C HIS A 146 -16.16 1.49 -23.77
N PHE A 147 -15.45 0.35 -23.79
CA PHE A 147 -14.38 0.10 -24.75
C PHE A 147 -14.91 -0.78 -25.89
N PRO A 148 -14.45 -0.54 -27.13
CA PRO A 148 -14.76 -1.44 -28.24
C PRO A 148 -14.21 -2.84 -27.93
N PRO A 149 -14.93 -3.91 -28.31
CA PRO A 149 -14.43 -5.26 -28.14
C PRO A 149 -13.14 -5.45 -28.95
N LEU A 150 -12.24 -6.28 -28.44
CA LEU A 150 -11.02 -6.63 -29.16
C LEU A 150 -11.39 -7.28 -30.50
N LEU A 151 -10.78 -6.81 -31.58
CA LEU A 151 -11.01 -7.36 -32.92
C LEU A 151 -10.40 -8.77 -33.09
N ASP A 152 -9.49 -9.16 -32.18
CA ASP A 152 -8.75 -10.41 -32.21
C ASP A 152 -8.92 -11.27 -30.95
N THR A 153 -8.76 -12.58 -31.10
CA THR A 153 -8.80 -13.53 -29.98
C THR A 153 -7.56 -13.41 -29.11
N ARG A 154 -7.71 -13.67 -27.80
CA ARG A 154 -6.60 -13.66 -26.82
C ARG A 154 -5.39 -14.49 -27.28
N THR A 155 -5.63 -15.64 -27.91
CA THR A 155 -4.57 -16.53 -28.39
C THR A 155 -3.71 -15.88 -29.48
N ARG A 156 -4.31 -15.14 -30.43
CA ARG A 156 -3.56 -14.43 -31.47
C ARG A 156 -2.75 -13.28 -30.89
N ILE A 157 -3.33 -12.52 -29.94
CA ILE A 157 -2.64 -11.41 -29.26
C ILE A 157 -1.41 -11.91 -28.50
N LEU A 158 -1.53 -13.03 -27.78
CA LEU A 158 -0.41 -13.62 -27.04
C LEU A 158 0.66 -14.23 -27.95
N ALA A 159 0.30 -14.69 -29.14
CA ALA A 159 1.26 -15.23 -30.11
C ALA A 159 2.20 -14.15 -30.67
N VAL A 160 1.71 -12.90 -30.84
CA VAL A 160 2.51 -11.75 -31.29
C VAL A 160 3.60 -11.38 -30.28
N GLU A 161 3.45 -11.74 -28.99
CA GLU A 161 4.47 -11.50 -27.96
C GLU A 161 5.63 -12.52 -28.00
N GLN A 162 5.42 -13.70 -28.61
CA GLN A 162 6.46 -14.74 -28.72
C GLN A 162 7.47 -14.44 -29.81
N ASP A 163 7.01 -13.86 -30.92
CA ASP A 163 7.88 -13.20 -31.89
C ASP A 163 8.34 -11.90 -31.26
N LYS A 164 9.56 -11.88 -30.70
CA LYS A 164 10.18 -10.71 -30.07
C LYS A 164 10.38 -9.57 -31.08
N VAL A 165 9.29 -8.95 -31.55
CA VAL A 165 9.33 -7.71 -32.28
C VAL A 165 9.74 -6.66 -31.26
N LEU A 166 10.99 -6.23 -31.37
CA LEU A 166 11.51 -5.10 -30.60
C LEU A 166 10.60 -3.91 -30.91
N ILE A 167 9.76 -3.53 -29.95
CA ILE A 167 8.94 -2.32 -30.05
C ILE A 167 9.93 -1.15 -30.14
N GLN A 168 10.15 -0.66 -31.36
CA GLN A 168 10.90 0.58 -31.56
C GLN A 168 9.96 1.74 -31.29
N TRP A 169 10.31 2.54 -30.29
CA TRP A 169 9.65 3.81 -30.07
C TRP A 169 9.99 4.77 -31.21
N PRO A 170 9.01 5.52 -31.75
CA PRO A 170 9.29 6.55 -32.74
C PRO A 170 10.23 7.62 -32.16
N GLU A 171 11.02 8.23 -33.03
CA GLU A 171 11.97 9.26 -32.62
C GLU A 171 11.24 10.45 -31.98
N LYS A 172 11.81 10.99 -30.90
CA LYS A 172 11.26 12.17 -30.22
C LYS A 172 11.26 13.34 -31.20
N LEU A 173 10.09 13.91 -31.48
CA LEU A 173 9.95 15.11 -32.30
C LEU A 173 10.85 16.22 -31.73
N ARG A 174 11.87 16.63 -32.50
CA ARG A 174 12.69 17.80 -32.16
C ARG A 174 11.89 19.05 -32.49
N SER A 175 11.58 19.85 -31.49
CA SER A 175 11.15 21.23 -31.70
C SER A 175 12.38 22.09 -32.06
N PRO A 176 12.27 23.04 -33.02
CA PRO A 176 13.33 23.98 -33.34
C PRO A 176 13.84 24.72 -32.09
N ALA A 177 15.14 24.99 -32.04
CA ALA A 177 15.81 25.58 -30.88
C ALA A 177 15.33 26.99 -30.51
N GLU A 178 14.62 27.68 -31.42
CA GLU A 178 14.07 29.03 -31.21
C GLU A 178 12.86 29.09 -30.27
N ARG A 179 12.33 27.94 -29.79
CA ARG A 179 11.15 27.89 -28.92
C ARG A 179 11.40 27.30 -27.53
N ARG A 180 12.64 27.32 -27.05
CA ARG A 180 12.90 26.97 -25.65
C ARG A 180 13.00 28.27 -24.86
N ASP A 181 12.02 28.52 -23.99
CA ASP A 181 12.13 29.56 -22.98
C ASP A 181 13.38 29.28 -22.12
N VAL A 182 14.22 30.31 -21.97
CA VAL A 182 15.33 30.30 -21.04
C VAL A 182 14.81 30.93 -19.75
N GLU A 183 14.59 30.11 -18.73
CA GLU A 183 14.59 30.54 -17.34
C GLU A 183 15.12 29.42 -16.44
#